data_AF-A0A218YZC8-F1
#
_entry.id   AF-A0A218YZC8-F1
#
_cell.length_a   1.000
_cell.length_b   1.000
_cell.length_c   1.000
_cell.angle_alpha   90.00
_cell.angle_beta   90.00
_cell.angle_gamma   90.00
#
_symmetry.space_group_name_H-M   'P 1'
#
loop_
_entity.id
_entity.type
_entity.pdbx_description
1 polymer ?
#
loop_
_entity_poly.entity_id
_entity_poly.type
_entity_poly.pdbx_seq_one_letter_code
_entity_poly.pdbx_strand_id
1 'polypeptide(L)'
;MPSARRRRIVQEEDSSEEEEPGNTQRRRTQAESNDESDDEADEPRNDAMELDGDEGHSQLVKKLVRFALACEYQRRTIKRTEIMEKVIGNQPRGAYKRVWDSAQKVLRSKFGMEMVQLTSKEKVTMKEKRAAQKSKGTSKAPNTYILTTTLPSEYRKPEIKPASNIESEDKEASYVALCTTIVSIIALSPNDSVPNHKLISYLERLNLEVNTAFGKKDALLARMTKDGYIYKTIESTVDDEQIDWRIGARGKAEIGNSGIEGLVREVYGKEAPKDLDKRLQRSLGTEVKISVDNSENSAAEEEELGGTGPSQNLSRTQSRR
;
A
#
# COMPACT_ATOMS: atom_id res chain seq x y z
N MET A 1 -57.54 -67.21 -3.99
CA MET A 1 -57.69 -67.94 -5.27
C MET A 1 -57.17 -67.01 -6.38
N PRO A 2 -56.37 -67.51 -7.34
CA PRO A 2 -54.91 -67.32 -7.29
C PRO A 2 -54.25 -66.76 -8.58
N SER A 3 -52.92 -66.53 -8.49
CA SER A 3 -51.87 -66.64 -9.54
C SER A 3 -51.81 -65.55 -10.62
N ALA A 4 -50.66 -65.11 -11.16
CA ALA A 4 -49.26 -65.57 -11.19
C ALA A 4 -48.36 -64.33 -11.50
N ARG A 5 -47.16 -64.09 -10.95
CA ARG A 5 -45.90 -64.87 -10.81
C ARG A 5 -45.02 -64.90 -12.07
N ARG A 6 -43.89 -64.17 -12.03
CA ARG A 6 -42.47 -64.54 -12.37
C ARG A 6 -41.65 -63.24 -12.50
N ARG A 7 -40.40 -63.08 -12.05
CA ARG A 7 -39.36 -63.88 -11.34
C ARG A 7 -38.28 -62.84 -10.91
N ARG A 8 -37.84 -62.79 -9.64
CA ARG A 8 -36.71 -63.54 -9.01
C ARG A 8 -35.35 -62.85 -9.33
N ILE A 9 -34.75 -62.08 -8.39
CA ILE A 9 -33.94 -62.46 -7.18
C ILE A 9 -32.43 -62.37 -7.52
N VAL A 10 -31.48 -61.86 -6.72
CA VAL A 10 -31.27 -61.79 -5.24
C VAL A 10 -30.17 -60.71 -5.00
N GLN A 11 -30.26 -59.81 -4.00
CA GLN A 11 -29.93 -59.97 -2.55
C GLN A 11 -28.39 -60.06 -2.36
N GLU A 12 -27.72 -59.37 -1.44
CA GLU A 12 -27.91 -59.13 0.01
C GLU A 12 -27.12 -57.85 0.41
N GLU A 13 -27.67 -56.91 1.21
CA GLU A 13 -27.74 -56.84 2.69
C GLU A 13 -26.34 -56.54 3.32
N ASP A 14 -26.14 -55.68 4.31
CA ASP A 14 -26.94 -55.15 5.44
C ASP A 14 -26.24 -53.83 5.87
N SER A 15 -26.91 -52.68 6.12
CA SER A 15 -27.75 -52.33 7.29
C SER A 15 -26.94 -52.33 8.61
N SER A 16 -27.01 -51.38 9.56
CA SER A 16 -27.79 -50.15 9.79
C SER A 16 -27.39 -49.67 11.21
N GLU A 17 -27.22 -48.36 11.45
CA GLU A 17 -28.11 -47.51 12.31
C GLU A 17 -27.94 -47.77 13.83
N GLU A 18 -28.09 -46.85 14.79
CA GLU A 18 -28.40 -45.43 14.90
C GLU A 18 -28.29 -45.06 16.41
N GLU A 19 -28.51 -43.77 16.71
CA GLU A 19 -29.08 -43.19 17.95
C GLU A 19 -28.18 -42.63 19.08
N GLU A 20 -28.27 -41.30 19.20
CA GLU A 20 -28.20 -40.48 20.42
C GLU A 20 -29.52 -40.59 21.23
N PRO A 21 -29.58 -40.35 22.58
CA PRO A 21 -29.61 -38.98 23.16
C PRO A 21 -29.04 -38.82 24.60
N GLY A 22 -28.82 -37.57 25.02
CA GLY A 22 -28.04 -37.19 26.22
C GLY A 22 -28.79 -37.03 27.56
N ASN A 23 -28.05 -36.64 28.62
CA ASN A 23 -28.57 -35.97 29.82
C ASN A 23 -27.41 -35.40 30.70
N THR A 24 -27.78 -34.68 31.75
CA THR A 24 -27.12 -33.57 32.44
C THR A 24 -26.53 -33.92 33.83
N GLN A 25 -25.69 -32.99 34.36
CA GLN A 25 -25.42 -32.65 35.78
C GLN A 25 -24.34 -33.37 36.64
N ARG A 26 -23.45 -32.50 37.19
CA ARG A 26 -22.89 -32.42 38.57
C ARG A 26 -21.65 -33.25 39.00
N ARG A 27 -20.51 -32.55 39.04
CA ARG A 27 -19.64 -32.20 40.21
C ARG A 27 -19.51 -33.26 41.35
N ARG A 28 -18.28 -33.77 41.62
CA ARG A 28 -17.44 -33.50 42.84
C ARG A 28 -16.20 -34.44 42.95
N THR A 29 -15.02 -33.80 43.15
CA THR A 29 -13.78 -34.20 43.89
C THR A 29 -13.07 -35.54 43.65
N GLN A 30 -11.75 -35.47 43.42
CA GLN A 30 -10.64 -35.92 44.31
C GLN A 30 -9.37 -36.11 43.44
N ALA A 31 -8.45 -35.14 43.37
CA ALA A 31 -7.24 -35.01 44.20
C ALA A 31 -6.28 -36.20 44.06
N GLU A 32 -5.28 -36.07 43.18
CA GLU A 32 -3.97 -36.69 43.37
C GLU A 32 -2.88 -35.67 42.99
N SER A 33 -1.96 -35.55 43.93
CA SER A 33 -0.74 -34.74 43.96
C SER A 33 0.31 -35.26 42.99
N ASN A 34 1.04 -34.35 42.35
CA ASN A 34 2.49 -34.49 42.28
C ASN A 34 3.16 -33.12 42.18
N ASP A 35 4.12 -32.97 43.08
CA ASP A 35 5.01 -31.85 43.31
C ASP A 35 6.18 -31.98 42.32
N GLU A 36 6.22 -31.12 41.31
CA GLU A 36 7.44 -30.83 40.56
C GLU A 36 7.62 -29.31 40.55
N SER A 37 8.58 -28.90 41.37
CA SER A 37 9.24 -27.60 41.34
C SER A 37 9.77 -27.32 39.94
N ASP A 38 9.11 -26.41 39.21
CA ASP A 38 9.67 -25.81 38.02
C ASP A 38 9.90 -24.31 38.25
N ASP A 39 11.18 -23.97 38.19
CA ASP A 39 11.77 -22.65 38.38
C ASP A 39 11.56 -21.86 37.07
N GLU A 40 10.29 -21.55 36.77
CA GLU A 40 9.92 -20.75 35.60
C GLU A 40 10.13 -19.27 35.93
N ALA A 41 11.33 -18.82 35.56
CA ALA A 41 11.72 -17.50 35.13
C ALA A 41 10.67 -16.39 35.36
N ASP A 42 11.05 -15.48 36.25
CA ASP A 42 10.52 -14.13 36.43
C ASP A 42 10.34 -13.44 35.06
N GLU A 43 9.17 -13.63 34.42
CA GLU A 43 8.76 -12.78 33.32
C GLU A 43 8.75 -11.35 33.88
N PRO A 44 9.45 -10.37 33.26
CA PRO A 44 9.35 -9.01 33.73
C PRO A 44 7.90 -8.59 33.56
N ARG A 45 7.17 -8.56 34.69
CA ARG A 45 5.87 -7.94 34.81
C ARG A 45 6.01 -6.60 34.12
N ASN A 46 5.29 -6.47 33.01
CA ASN A 46 5.21 -5.26 32.23
C ASN A 46 4.60 -4.21 33.16
N ASP A 47 5.49 -3.49 33.84
CA ASP A 47 5.18 -2.46 34.80
C ASP A 47 4.46 -1.39 34.00
N ALA A 48 3.14 -1.51 33.96
CA ALA A 48 2.24 -0.59 33.30
C ALA A 48 2.29 0.69 34.12
N MET A 49 3.38 1.45 33.98
CA MET A 49 3.43 2.81 34.46
C MET A 49 2.26 3.52 33.81
N GLU A 50 1.30 3.89 34.65
CA GLU A 50 0.23 4.80 34.30
C GLU A 50 0.89 6.17 34.07
N LEU A 51 1.44 6.30 32.86
CA LEU A 51 2.19 7.43 32.35
C LEU A 51 1.22 8.56 31.99
N ASP A 52 0.35 8.96 32.94
CA ASP A 52 -0.67 9.99 32.75
C ASP A 52 -0.11 11.43 32.94
N GLY A 53 1.23 11.56 32.94
CA GLY A 53 1.96 12.83 32.94
C GLY A 53 2.58 13.17 31.58
N ASP A 54 2.97 14.44 31.40
CA ASP A 54 3.63 14.94 30.17
C ASP A 54 4.91 14.15 29.83
N GLU A 55 5.63 13.68 30.85
CA GLU A 55 6.80 12.81 30.70
C GLU A 55 6.42 11.46 30.08
N GLY A 56 5.27 10.92 30.48
CA GLY A 56 4.71 9.68 29.96
C GLY A 56 4.34 9.76 28.49
N HIS A 57 3.66 10.85 28.11
CA HIS A 57 3.38 11.18 26.72
C HIS A 57 4.67 11.32 25.90
N SER A 58 5.67 12.02 26.43
CA SER A 58 6.98 12.18 25.79
C SER A 58 7.68 10.83 25.52
N GLN A 59 7.62 9.89 26.47
CA GLN A 59 8.17 8.54 26.28
C GLN A 59 7.43 7.76 25.19
N LEU A 60 6.09 7.81 25.18
CA LEU A 60 5.28 7.17 24.13
C LEU A 60 5.57 7.74 22.74
N VAL A 61 5.76 9.07 22.64
CA VAL A 61 6.16 9.73 21.39
C VAL A 61 7.53 9.25 20.92
N LYS A 62 8.54 9.21 21.81
CA LYS A 62 9.87 8.67 21.48
C LYS A 62 9.80 7.21 21.04
N LYS A 63 8.96 6.40 21.72
CA LYS A 63 8.75 4.99 21.39
C LYS A 63 8.11 4.82 20.00
N LEU A 64 7.11 5.63 19.65
CA LEU A 64 6.50 5.63 18.31
C LEU A 64 7.50 6.02 17.23
N VAL A 65 8.29 7.08 17.47
CA VAL A 65 9.31 7.53 16.51
C VAL A 65 10.36 6.44 16.27
N ARG A 66 10.89 5.81 17.32
CA ARG A 66 11.83 4.69 17.18
C ARG A 66 11.23 3.50 16.44
N PHE A 67 9.97 3.17 16.73
CA PHE A 67 9.25 2.11 16.02
C PHE A 67 9.12 2.43 14.53
N ALA A 68 8.74 3.66 14.17
CA ALA A 68 8.62 4.08 12.77
C ALA A 68 9.97 4.03 12.03
N LEU A 69 11.04 4.50 12.65
CA LEU A 69 12.40 4.44 12.08
C LEU A 69 12.88 3.00 11.88
N ALA A 70 12.61 2.11 12.85
CA ALA A 70 12.95 0.69 12.73
C ALA A 70 12.15 0.00 11.61
N CYS A 71 10.87 0.35 11.44
CA CYS A 71 10.06 -0.12 10.33
C CYS A 71 10.63 0.34 8.99
N GLU A 72 11.05 1.60 8.86
CA GLU A 72 11.67 2.10 7.62
C GLU A 72 13.00 1.43 7.32
N TYR A 73 13.85 1.26 8.34
CA TYR A 73 15.12 0.53 8.22
C TYR A 73 14.90 -0.90 7.69
N GLN A 74 13.82 -1.56 8.11
CA GLN A 74 13.47 -2.90 7.63
C GLN A 74 12.55 -2.90 6.41
N ARG A 75 12.20 -1.73 5.86
CA ARG A 75 11.21 -1.55 4.79
C ARG A 75 9.87 -2.25 5.09
N ARG A 76 9.41 -2.18 6.33
CA ARG A 76 8.11 -2.71 6.76
C ARG A 76 7.07 -1.62 6.82
N THR A 77 5.83 -2.02 6.51
CA THR A 77 4.67 -1.16 6.73
C THR A 77 4.34 -1.07 8.22
N ILE A 78 3.75 0.05 8.61
CA ILE A 78 3.35 0.37 9.98
C ILE A 78 1.84 0.24 10.07
N LYS A 79 1.33 -0.67 10.90
CA LYS A 79 -0.13 -0.84 11.11
C LYS A 79 -0.57 -0.15 12.39
N ARG A 80 -1.76 0.45 12.37
CA ARG A 80 -2.36 1.04 13.57
C ARG A 80 -2.49 0.04 14.73
N THR A 81 -2.82 -1.21 14.43
CA THR A 81 -2.91 -2.28 15.46
C THR A 81 -1.58 -2.52 16.13
N GLU A 82 -0.49 -2.56 15.36
CA GLU A 82 0.86 -2.74 15.89
C GLU A 82 1.32 -1.53 16.72
N ILE A 83 0.92 -0.31 16.35
CA ILE A 83 1.18 0.88 17.18
C ILE A 83 0.44 0.77 18.52
N MET A 84 -0.82 0.34 18.49
CA MET A 84 -1.60 0.18 19.72
C MET A 84 -0.97 -0.86 20.64
N GLU A 85 -0.57 -2.01 20.10
CA GLU A 85 0.01 -3.11 20.87
C GLU A 85 1.44 -2.81 21.34
N LYS A 86 2.34 -2.41 20.43
CA LYS A 86 3.77 -2.30 20.72
C LYS A 86 4.15 -0.98 21.38
N VAL A 87 3.40 0.10 21.11
CA VAL A 87 3.76 1.45 21.59
C VAL A 87 2.87 1.88 22.74
N ILE A 88 1.56 1.91 22.49
CA ILE A 88 0.57 2.53 23.39
C ILE A 88 0.16 1.59 24.53
N GLY A 89 0.13 0.28 24.30
CA GLY A 89 -0.28 -0.72 25.28
C GLY A 89 -1.73 -0.52 25.75
N ASN A 90 -1.95 -0.60 27.06
CA ASN A 90 -3.28 -0.53 27.68
C ASN A 90 -3.77 0.90 27.96
N GLN A 91 -3.15 1.91 27.33
CA GLN A 91 -3.51 3.32 27.51
C GLN A 91 -4.89 3.65 26.87
N PRO A 92 -5.58 4.70 27.33
CA PRO A 92 -6.93 5.02 26.86
C PRO A 92 -6.93 5.34 25.36
N ARG A 93 -8.03 5.04 24.68
CA ARG A 93 -8.15 5.15 23.20
C ARG A 93 -7.82 6.55 22.64
N GLY A 94 -7.95 7.60 23.44
CA GLY A 94 -7.58 8.98 23.08
C GLY A 94 -6.09 9.26 23.02
N ALA A 95 -5.25 8.40 23.64
CA ALA A 95 -3.79 8.53 23.63
C ALA A 95 -3.21 8.40 22.22
N TYR A 96 -3.77 7.52 21.37
CA TYR A 96 -3.25 7.30 20.01
C TYR A 96 -3.15 8.59 19.20
N LYS A 97 -4.22 9.38 19.15
CA LYS A 97 -4.25 10.58 18.31
C LYS A 97 -3.22 11.61 18.82
N ARG A 98 -3.16 11.82 20.13
CA ARG A 98 -2.20 12.74 20.76
C ARG A 98 -0.75 12.32 20.48
N VAL A 99 -0.44 11.04 20.68
CA VAL A 99 0.91 10.48 20.46
C VAL A 99 1.26 10.51 18.97
N TRP A 100 0.32 10.16 18.09
CA TRP A 100 0.50 10.20 16.63
C TRP A 100 0.82 11.61 16.13
N ASP A 101 0.01 12.60 16.51
CA ASP A 101 0.19 13.99 16.06
C ASP A 101 1.53 14.57 16.57
N SER A 102 1.91 14.23 17.80
CA SER A 102 3.19 14.64 18.38
C SER A 102 4.37 13.95 17.71
N ALA A 103 4.26 12.65 17.42
CA ALA A 103 5.30 11.89 16.72
C ALA A 103 5.50 12.39 15.28
N GLN A 104 4.41 12.70 14.55
CA GLN A 104 4.51 13.30 13.22
C GLN A 104 5.26 14.64 13.23
N LYS A 105 5.05 15.49 14.25
CA LYS A 105 5.82 16.74 14.42
C LYS A 105 7.30 16.47 14.65
N VAL A 106 7.64 15.46 15.46
CA VAL A 106 9.05 15.10 15.73
C VAL A 106 9.71 14.51 14.49
N LEU A 107 9.02 13.62 13.76
CA LEU A 107 9.53 13.04 12.51
C LEU A 107 9.82 14.12 11.47
N ARG A 108 8.90 15.08 11.29
CA ARG A 108 9.09 16.17 10.33
C ARG A 108 10.21 17.14 10.76
N SER A 109 10.21 17.56 12.02
CA SER A 109 11.14 18.61 12.49
C SER A 109 12.56 18.12 12.73
N LYS A 110 12.75 16.87 13.19
CA LYS A 110 14.08 16.35 13.53
C LYS A 110 14.66 15.39 12.49
N PHE A 111 13.81 14.63 11.80
CA PHE A 111 14.25 13.57 10.88
C PHE A 111 13.97 13.89 9.42
N GLY A 112 13.17 14.93 9.12
CA GLY A 112 12.74 15.22 7.74
C GLY A 112 11.96 14.06 7.13
N MET A 113 11.14 13.39 7.95
CA MET A 113 10.33 12.24 7.55
C MET A 113 8.89 12.40 8.00
N GLU A 114 7.97 11.70 7.34
CA GLU A 114 6.59 11.64 7.76
C GLU A 114 5.96 10.27 7.47
N MET A 115 5.03 9.87 8.34
CA MET A 115 4.23 8.68 8.12
C MET A 115 3.10 8.99 7.14
N VAL A 116 3.11 8.36 5.97
CA VAL A 116 2.11 8.51 4.91
C VAL A 116 1.23 7.26 4.88
N GLN A 117 -0.08 7.48 4.78
CA GLN A 117 -1.05 6.40 4.68
C GLN A 117 -0.97 5.75 3.30
N LEU A 118 -0.86 4.43 3.28
CA LEU A 118 -0.93 3.66 2.04
C LEU A 118 -2.37 3.47 1.60
N THR A 119 -2.64 3.61 0.30
CA THR A 119 -3.93 3.24 -0.29
C THR A 119 -4.14 1.73 -0.19
N SER A 120 -5.40 1.31 -0.08
CA SER A 120 -5.73 -0.11 -0.04
C SER A 120 -5.42 -0.73 -1.40
N LYS A 121 -5.03 -2.01 -1.41
CA LYS A 121 -4.87 -2.76 -2.66
C LYS A 121 -6.16 -2.63 -3.48
N GLU A 122 -6.00 -2.34 -4.76
CA GLU A 122 -7.14 -2.25 -5.66
C GLU A 122 -7.75 -3.65 -5.83
N LYS A 123 -9.07 -3.72 -5.73
CA LYS A 123 -9.83 -4.97 -5.84
C LYS A 123 -10.13 -5.22 -7.31
N VAL A 124 -9.18 -5.81 -8.01
CA VAL A 124 -9.24 -5.82 -9.48
C VAL A 124 -9.82 -7.12 -10.04
N THR A 125 -9.62 -8.27 -9.38
CA THR A 125 -10.16 -9.55 -9.87
C THR A 125 -11.69 -9.57 -9.82
N MET A 126 -12.31 -10.35 -10.71
CA MET A 126 -13.77 -10.56 -10.69
C MET A 126 -14.25 -11.14 -9.35
N LYS A 127 -13.44 -11.99 -8.71
CA LYS A 127 -13.71 -12.55 -7.38
C LYS A 127 -13.70 -11.45 -6.30
N GLU A 128 -12.70 -10.58 -6.31
CA GLU A 128 -12.60 -9.46 -5.36
C GLU A 128 -13.70 -8.42 -5.59
N LYS A 129 -14.04 -8.12 -6.85
CA LYS A 129 -15.15 -7.22 -7.22
C LYS A 129 -16.48 -7.77 -6.72
N ARG A 130 -16.77 -9.06 -6.93
CA ARG A 130 -17.99 -9.72 -6.39
C ARG A 130 -18.01 -9.75 -4.86
N ALA A 131 -16.87 -10.00 -4.20
CA ALA A 131 -16.77 -9.95 -2.74
C ALA A 131 -16.99 -8.53 -2.19
N ALA A 132 -16.46 -7.51 -2.88
CA ALA A 132 -16.65 -6.11 -2.52
C ALA A 132 -18.10 -5.63 -2.65
N GLN A 133 -18.81 -6.10 -3.68
CA GLN A 133 -20.24 -5.82 -3.87
C GLN A 133 -21.12 -6.45 -2.79
N LYS A 134 -20.72 -7.61 -2.25
CA LYS A 134 -21.39 -8.24 -1.11
C LYS A 134 -21.13 -7.50 0.21
N SER A 135 -20.02 -6.76 0.33
CA SER A 135 -19.66 -5.99 1.52
C SER A 135 -20.05 -4.50 1.44
N LYS A 136 -21.27 -4.19 0.99
CA LYS A 136 -21.77 -2.79 0.95
C LYS A 136 -21.74 -2.17 2.36
N GLY A 137 -20.84 -1.21 2.60
CA GLY A 137 -20.99 -0.22 3.67
C GLY A 137 -19.88 -0.07 4.72
N THR A 138 -18.83 -0.90 4.75
CA THR A 138 -17.83 -0.84 5.85
C THR A 138 -16.36 -0.97 5.43
N SER A 139 -15.98 -0.50 4.24
CA SER A 139 -14.55 -0.39 3.92
C SER A 139 -13.91 0.77 4.68
N LYS A 140 -13.51 0.53 5.93
CA LYS A 140 -12.65 1.44 6.68
C LYS A 140 -11.38 1.67 5.85
N ALA A 141 -10.95 2.92 5.78
CA ALA A 141 -9.69 3.27 5.12
C ALA A 141 -8.55 2.40 5.68
N PRO A 142 -7.61 1.97 4.82
CA PRO A 142 -6.47 1.16 5.23
C PRO A 142 -5.67 1.90 6.31
N ASN A 143 -5.66 1.40 7.54
CA ASN A 143 -4.85 1.96 8.64
C ASN A 143 -3.41 1.44 8.59
N THR A 144 -2.80 1.50 7.40
CA THR A 144 -1.43 1.07 7.13
C THR A 144 -0.64 2.26 6.60
N TYR A 145 0.56 2.45 7.13
CA TYR A 145 1.40 3.61 6.87
C TYR A 145 2.79 3.15 6.46
N ILE A 146 3.53 4.01 5.79
CA ILE A 146 4.98 3.90 5.58
C ILE A 146 5.63 5.19 6.02
N LEU A 147 6.92 5.15 6.35
CA LEU A 147 7.67 6.37 6.60
C LEU A 147 8.29 6.82 5.28
N THR A 148 8.09 8.08 4.92
CA THR A 148 8.64 8.67 3.69
C THR A 148 9.46 9.90 4.03
N THR A 149 10.45 10.21 3.19
CA THR A 149 11.25 11.42 3.37
C THR A 149 10.52 12.65 2.84
N THR A 150 10.50 13.71 3.63
CA THR A 150 10.03 15.05 3.23
C THR A 150 11.20 15.95 2.85
N LEU A 151 12.42 15.41 2.79
CA LEU A 151 13.60 16.18 2.42
C LEU A 151 13.54 16.57 0.93
N PRO A 152 14.00 17.79 0.58
CA PRO A 152 14.23 18.18 -0.81
C PRO A 152 15.19 17.21 -1.50
N SER A 153 15.12 17.13 -2.83
CA SER A 153 15.93 16.21 -3.66
C SER A 153 17.43 16.33 -3.38
N GLU A 154 17.93 17.55 -3.15
CA GLU A 154 19.33 17.85 -2.85
C GLU A 154 19.87 17.14 -1.60
N TYR A 155 18.99 16.83 -0.64
CA TYR A 155 19.32 16.19 0.63
C TYR A 155 18.98 14.70 0.65
N ARG A 156 18.49 14.13 -0.46
CA ARG A 156 18.24 12.68 -0.60
C ARG A 156 19.51 11.93 -1.02
N LYS A 157 20.66 12.35 -0.50
CA LYS A 157 21.94 11.67 -0.69
C LYS A 157 22.05 10.54 0.33
N PRO A 158 22.71 9.42 0.00
CA PRO A 158 22.75 8.31 0.94
C PRO A 158 23.58 8.61 2.21
N GLU A 159 24.51 9.58 2.15
CA GLU A 159 25.20 10.12 3.33
C GLU A 159 24.24 10.69 4.38
N ILE A 160 23.09 11.23 3.94
CA ILE A 160 22.09 11.88 4.78
C ILE A 160 20.93 10.92 5.10
N LYS A 161 20.53 10.12 4.10
CA LYS A 161 19.52 9.06 4.26
C LYS A 161 20.23 7.70 4.22
N PRO A 162 20.61 7.13 5.38
CA PRO A 162 21.36 5.88 5.40
C PRO A 162 20.55 4.76 4.76
N ALA A 163 21.28 3.79 4.21
CA ALA A 163 20.71 2.60 3.60
C ALA A 163 19.74 1.91 4.58
N SER A 164 18.72 1.26 4.03
CA SER A 164 17.89 0.32 4.78
C SER A 164 18.75 -0.85 5.27
N ASN A 165 18.17 -1.95 5.74
CA ASN A 165 18.90 -3.15 6.18
C ASN A 165 19.65 -3.88 5.03
N ILE A 166 20.11 -3.16 4.02
CA ILE A 166 20.98 -3.61 2.95
C ILE A 166 22.42 -3.27 3.35
N GLU A 167 23.27 -4.27 3.28
CA GLU A 167 24.66 -4.27 3.76
C GLU A 167 25.56 -3.14 3.17
N SER A 168 25.15 -2.51 2.08
CA SER A 168 25.94 -1.50 1.36
C SER A 168 25.04 -0.47 0.66
N GLU A 169 25.53 0.77 0.62
CA GLU A 169 24.92 1.91 -0.08
C GLU A 169 24.71 1.65 -1.58
N ASP A 170 25.71 1.08 -2.26
CA ASP A 170 25.62 0.77 -3.69
C ASP A 170 24.54 -0.27 -3.98
N LYS A 171 24.41 -1.26 -3.08
CA LYS A 171 23.33 -2.25 -3.14
C LYS A 171 21.98 -1.55 -2.93
N GLU A 172 21.85 -0.68 -1.93
CA GLU A 172 20.62 0.07 -1.69
C GLU A 172 20.18 0.87 -2.93
N ALA A 173 21.10 1.65 -3.51
CA ALA A 173 20.85 2.43 -4.72
C ALA A 173 20.45 1.54 -5.90
N SER A 174 21.16 0.43 -6.10
CA SER A 174 20.84 -0.56 -7.14
C SER A 174 19.44 -1.15 -6.94
N TYR A 175 19.06 -1.50 -5.71
CA TYR A 175 17.74 -2.04 -5.42
C TYR A 175 16.64 -1.02 -5.72
N VAL A 176 16.81 0.22 -5.27
CA VAL A 176 15.84 1.30 -5.52
C VAL A 176 15.71 1.58 -7.02
N ALA A 177 16.82 1.57 -7.76
CA ALA A 177 16.80 1.72 -9.23
C ALA A 177 16.04 0.57 -9.91
N LEU A 178 16.28 -0.68 -9.49
CA LEU A 178 15.55 -1.85 -10.00
C LEU A 178 14.05 -1.77 -9.69
N CYS A 179 13.68 -1.41 -8.46
CA CYS A 179 12.28 -1.23 -8.07
C CYS A 179 11.61 -0.13 -8.91
N THR A 180 12.28 1.01 -9.08
CA THR A 180 11.77 2.13 -9.88
C THR A 180 11.58 1.72 -11.33
N THR A 181 12.53 0.97 -11.90
CA THR A 181 12.47 0.48 -13.28
C THR A 181 11.31 -0.49 -13.47
N ILE A 182 11.18 -1.51 -12.60
CA ILE A 182 10.11 -2.52 -12.71
C ILE A 182 8.73 -1.88 -12.50
N VAL A 183 8.58 -0.99 -11.52
CA VAL A 183 7.34 -0.26 -11.30
C VAL A 183 7.00 0.62 -12.50
N SER A 184 7.98 1.28 -13.12
CA SER A 184 7.78 2.07 -14.33
C SER A 184 7.33 1.22 -15.51
N ILE A 185 7.92 0.04 -15.72
CA ILE A 185 7.49 -0.90 -16.78
C ILE A 185 6.02 -1.30 -16.58
N ILE A 186 5.61 -1.57 -15.34
CA ILE A 186 4.23 -1.96 -15.03
C ILE A 186 3.28 -0.77 -15.20
N ALA A 187 3.65 0.43 -14.75
CA ALA A 187 2.83 1.63 -14.84
C ALA A 187 2.65 2.14 -16.28
N LEU A 188 3.67 1.98 -17.12
CA LEU A 188 3.61 2.39 -18.53
C LEU A 188 2.90 1.36 -19.40
N SER A 189 2.66 0.16 -18.87
CA SER A 189 1.90 -0.87 -19.55
C SER A 189 0.39 -0.59 -19.49
N PRO A 190 -0.38 -1.05 -20.48
CA PRO A 190 -1.83 -0.86 -20.46
C PRO A 190 -2.46 -1.42 -19.18
N ASN A 191 -3.40 -0.66 -18.59
CA ASN A 191 -4.17 -1.04 -17.40
C ASN A 191 -3.35 -1.27 -16.11
N ASP A 192 -2.22 -0.58 -15.93
CA ASP A 192 -1.34 -0.69 -14.75
C ASP A 192 -0.96 -2.15 -14.41
N SER A 193 -0.92 -3.03 -15.43
CA SER A 193 -0.68 -4.46 -15.23
C SER A 193 0.08 -5.10 -16.37
N VAL A 194 0.88 -6.12 -16.03
CA VAL A 194 1.70 -6.86 -17.01
C VAL A 194 1.56 -8.36 -16.79
N PRO A 195 1.22 -9.16 -17.83
CA PRO A 195 1.23 -10.62 -17.74
C PRO A 195 2.61 -11.17 -17.40
N ASN A 196 2.66 -12.26 -16.62
CA ASN A 196 3.90 -12.84 -16.11
C ASN A 196 4.96 -13.10 -17.21
N HIS A 197 4.55 -13.68 -18.35
CA HIS A 197 5.46 -13.98 -19.46
C HIS A 197 6.10 -12.71 -20.07
N LYS A 198 5.35 -11.60 -20.17
CA LYS A 198 5.85 -10.33 -20.69
C LYS A 198 6.83 -9.68 -19.72
N LEU A 199 6.49 -9.68 -18.43
CA LEU A 199 7.39 -9.12 -17.41
C LEU A 199 8.72 -9.87 -17.42
N ILE A 200 8.68 -11.20 -17.43
CA ILE A 200 9.88 -12.03 -17.49
C ILE A 200 10.72 -11.70 -18.73
N SER A 201 10.09 -11.59 -19.91
CA SER A 201 10.78 -11.20 -21.15
C SER A 201 11.47 -9.82 -21.05
N TYR A 202 10.86 -8.86 -20.35
CA TYR A 202 11.49 -7.55 -20.11
C TYR A 202 12.68 -7.66 -19.16
N LEU A 203 12.58 -8.46 -18.09
CA LEU A 203 13.68 -8.65 -17.13
C LEU A 203 14.87 -9.37 -17.77
N GLU A 204 14.62 -10.30 -18.69
CA GLU A 204 15.66 -10.98 -19.48
C GLU A 204 16.39 -10.02 -20.41
N ARG A 205 15.66 -9.12 -21.09
CA ARG A 205 16.27 -8.07 -21.93
C ARG A 205 17.13 -7.08 -21.13
N LEU A 206 16.78 -6.85 -19.87
CA LEU A 206 17.56 -6.03 -18.95
C LEU A 206 18.72 -6.81 -18.30
N ASN A 207 18.93 -8.08 -18.68
CA ASN A 207 19.96 -8.96 -18.16
C ASN A 207 19.97 -9.10 -16.62
N LEU A 208 18.78 -9.05 -16.01
CA LEU A 208 18.62 -9.05 -14.55
C LEU A 208 18.82 -10.44 -13.91
N GLU A 209 18.91 -11.48 -14.73
CA GLU A 209 19.18 -12.85 -14.27
C GLU A 209 20.63 -13.07 -13.83
N VAL A 210 21.57 -12.35 -14.46
CA VAL A 210 23.01 -12.50 -14.24
C VAL A 210 23.57 -11.36 -13.42
N ASN A 211 23.03 -10.15 -13.57
CA ASN A 211 23.68 -8.92 -13.12
C ASN A 211 22.99 -8.21 -11.94
N THR A 212 22.30 -8.96 -11.06
CA THR A 212 21.71 -8.34 -9.86
C THR A 212 22.41 -8.80 -8.59
N ALA A 213 22.79 -7.83 -7.75
CA ALA A 213 23.35 -8.06 -6.41
C ALA A 213 22.36 -8.74 -5.43
N PHE A 214 21.17 -9.11 -5.91
CA PHE A 214 20.03 -9.62 -5.14
C PHE A 214 19.63 -11.05 -5.51
N GLY A 215 20.45 -11.74 -6.30
CA GLY A 215 20.22 -13.12 -6.73
C GLY A 215 19.40 -13.21 -8.02
N LYS A 216 18.70 -14.33 -8.25
CA LYS A 216 17.92 -14.53 -9.48
C LYS A 216 16.69 -13.62 -9.53
N LYS A 217 16.11 -13.46 -10.74
CA LYS A 217 14.89 -12.66 -10.99
C LYS A 217 13.75 -13.00 -10.00
N ASP A 218 13.57 -14.26 -9.64
CA ASP A 218 12.51 -14.69 -8.73
C ASP A 218 12.74 -14.20 -7.29
N ALA A 219 13.99 -14.18 -6.82
CA ALA A 219 14.34 -13.69 -5.49
C ALA A 219 14.10 -12.18 -5.39
N LEU A 220 14.45 -11.44 -6.45
CA LEU A 220 14.16 -10.00 -6.56
C LEU A 220 12.66 -9.73 -6.52
N LEU A 221 11.87 -10.45 -7.34
CA LEU A 221 10.41 -10.28 -7.40
C LEU A 221 9.73 -10.67 -6.07
N ALA A 222 10.18 -11.74 -5.41
CA ALA A 222 9.70 -12.13 -4.10
C ALA A 222 9.99 -11.06 -3.05
N ARG A 223 11.20 -10.49 -3.06
CA ARG A 223 11.59 -9.39 -2.18
C ARG A 223 10.75 -8.14 -2.43
N MET A 224 10.57 -7.73 -3.69
CA MET A 224 9.72 -6.59 -4.04
C MET A 224 8.26 -6.79 -3.63
N THR A 225 7.77 -8.03 -3.69
CA THR A 225 6.42 -8.38 -3.23
C THR A 225 6.30 -8.26 -1.71
N LYS A 226 7.32 -8.71 -0.96
CA LYS A 226 7.39 -8.58 0.50
C LYS A 226 7.46 -7.12 0.95
N ASP A 227 8.27 -6.31 0.26
CA ASP A 227 8.45 -4.88 0.56
C ASP A 227 7.23 -4.04 0.10
N GLY A 228 6.34 -4.63 -0.70
CA GLY A 228 5.05 -4.03 -1.09
C GLY A 228 5.10 -3.14 -2.33
N TYR A 229 6.16 -3.23 -3.14
CA TYR A 229 6.30 -2.50 -4.40
C TYR A 229 5.42 -3.06 -5.52
N ILE A 230 5.24 -4.39 -5.54
CA ILE A 230 4.45 -5.11 -6.54
C ILE A 230 3.63 -6.21 -5.89
N TYR A 231 2.62 -6.71 -6.60
CA TYR A 231 1.89 -7.92 -6.23
C TYR A 231 1.39 -8.68 -7.45
N LYS A 232 1.20 -9.98 -7.29
CA LYS A 232 0.58 -10.85 -8.29
C LYS A 232 -0.93 -10.85 -8.13
N THR A 233 -1.64 -10.76 -9.24
CA THR A 233 -3.07 -11.01 -9.35
C THR A 233 -3.26 -12.29 -10.15
N ILE A 234 -4.00 -13.25 -9.59
CA ILE A 234 -4.32 -14.51 -10.27
C ILE A 234 -5.79 -14.45 -10.66
N GLU A 235 -6.05 -14.49 -11.96
CA GLU A 235 -7.39 -14.63 -12.51
C GLU A 235 -7.52 -16.05 -13.09
N SER A 236 -8.17 -16.92 -12.33
CA SER A 236 -8.49 -18.28 -12.76
C SER A 236 -9.84 -18.26 -13.47
N THR A 237 -9.82 -18.63 -14.74
CA THR A 237 -10.98 -19.00 -15.53
C THR A 237 -11.11 -20.52 -15.56
N VAL A 238 -12.24 -21.06 -16.02
CA VAL A 238 -12.54 -22.51 -15.98
C VAL A 238 -11.46 -23.33 -16.70
N ASP A 239 -10.80 -22.75 -17.71
CA ASP A 239 -9.83 -23.43 -18.56
C ASP A 239 -8.38 -22.92 -18.39
N ASP A 240 -8.14 -21.69 -17.89
CA ASP A 240 -6.80 -21.10 -17.78
C ASP A 240 -6.60 -20.21 -16.54
N GLU A 241 -5.38 -20.24 -15.99
CA GLU A 241 -4.91 -19.32 -14.94
C GLU A 241 -4.03 -18.22 -15.53
N GLN A 242 -4.53 -16.97 -15.51
CA GLN A 242 -3.74 -15.80 -15.91
C GLN A 242 -3.12 -15.13 -14.68
N ILE A 243 -1.80 -14.99 -14.70
CA ILE A 243 -1.02 -14.29 -13.66
C ILE A 243 -0.58 -12.93 -14.19
N ASP A 244 -1.12 -11.86 -13.60
CA ASP A 244 -0.78 -10.48 -13.92
C ASP A 244 -0.07 -9.80 -12.74
N TRP A 245 0.98 -9.06 -13.03
CA TRP A 245 1.71 -8.24 -12.07
C TRP A 245 1.17 -6.82 -12.03
N ARG A 246 0.99 -6.30 -10.82
CA ARG A 246 0.51 -4.93 -10.56
C ARG A 246 1.38 -4.20 -9.56
N ILE A 247 1.26 -2.88 -9.56
CA ILE A 247 1.97 -1.98 -8.65
C ILE A 247 1.32 -2.02 -7.26
N GLY A 248 2.12 -2.34 -6.24
CA GLY A 248 1.71 -2.32 -4.84
C GLY A 248 1.59 -0.90 -4.27
N ALA A 249 0.94 -0.79 -3.12
CA ALA A 249 0.66 0.49 -2.49
C ALA A 249 1.93 1.30 -2.17
N ARG A 250 3.03 0.64 -1.81
CA ARG A 250 4.32 1.30 -1.55
C ARG A 250 4.92 1.87 -2.83
N GLY A 251 4.88 1.12 -3.93
CA GLY A 251 5.36 1.59 -5.23
C GLY A 251 4.62 2.85 -5.69
N LYS A 252 3.30 2.89 -5.50
CA LYS A 252 2.49 4.09 -5.78
C LYS A 252 2.84 5.28 -4.87
N ALA A 253 3.14 5.03 -3.59
CA ALA A 253 3.41 6.08 -2.61
C ALA A 253 4.83 6.67 -2.69
N GLU A 254 5.85 5.85 -2.94
CA GLU A 254 7.25 6.32 -2.94
C GLU A 254 7.74 6.80 -4.32
N ILE A 255 7.32 6.12 -5.39
CA ILE A 255 7.76 6.46 -6.76
C ILE A 255 6.74 7.42 -7.38
N GLY A 256 5.47 7.02 -7.40
CA GLY A 256 4.39 7.79 -8.02
C GLY A 256 4.62 8.09 -9.51
N ASN A 257 3.72 8.87 -10.10
CA ASN A 257 3.83 9.24 -11.52
C ASN A 257 5.06 10.13 -11.78
N SER A 258 5.38 11.05 -10.86
CA SER A 258 6.52 11.95 -10.98
C SER A 258 7.86 11.22 -10.97
N GLY A 259 8.02 10.17 -10.15
CA GLY A 259 9.23 9.35 -10.15
C GLY A 259 9.40 8.55 -11.44
N ILE A 260 8.29 8.04 -12.01
CA ILE A 260 8.30 7.35 -13.30
C ILE A 260 8.67 8.32 -14.43
N GLU A 261 8.06 9.50 -14.48
CA GLU A 261 8.40 10.54 -15.45
C GLU A 261 9.88 10.95 -15.36
N GLY A 262 10.38 11.15 -14.14
CA GLY A 262 11.79 11.48 -13.89
C GLY A 262 12.73 10.40 -14.43
N LEU A 263 12.46 9.12 -14.14
CA LEU A 263 13.26 8.01 -14.66
C LEU A 263 13.23 7.97 -16.19
N VAL A 264 12.04 8.09 -16.80
CA VAL A 264 11.91 8.01 -18.25
C VAL A 264 12.64 9.17 -18.93
N ARG A 265 12.52 10.40 -18.42
CA ARG A 265 13.25 11.56 -18.94
C ARG A 265 14.77 11.36 -18.86
N GLU A 266 15.26 10.80 -17.76
CA GLU A 266 16.69 10.52 -17.58
C GLU A 266 17.18 9.44 -18.55
N VAL A 267 16.42 8.35 -18.71
CA VAL A 267 16.80 7.23 -19.59
C VAL A 267 16.83 7.63 -21.06
N TYR A 268 15.86 8.41 -21.53
CA TYR A 268 15.86 8.91 -22.91
C TYR A 268 16.84 10.08 -23.12
N GLY A 269 17.13 10.84 -22.07
CA GLY A 269 18.09 11.94 -22.10
C GLY A 269 17.88 12.90 -23.27
N LYS A 270 18.97 13.16 -24.01
CA LYS A 270 18.97 14.08 -25.17
C LYS A 270 18.29 13.48 -26.42
N GLU A 271 18.05 12.18 -26.43
CA GLU A 271 17.41 11.46 -27.54
C GLU A 271 15.90 11.30 -27.34
N ALA A 272 15.33 12.02 -26.36
CA ALA A 272 13.91 12.01 -26.07
C ALA A 272 13.07 12.39 -27.30
N PRO A 273 12.09 11.54 -27.69
CA PRO A 273 11.10 11.90 -28.70
C PRO A 273 10.37 13.18 -28.31
N LYS A 274 10.10 14.06 -29.29
CA LYS A 274 9.38 15.33 -29.05
C LYS A 274 7.96 15.13 -28.49
N ASP A 275 7.39 13.93 -28.66
CA ASP A 275 6.07 13.53 -28.16
C ASP A 275 6.13 12.70 -26.87
N LEU A 276 7.31 12.51 -26.27
CA LEU A 276 7.51 11.71 -25.06
C LEU A 276 6.57 12.14 -23.92
N ASP A 277 6.47 13.45 -23.67
CA ASP A 277 5.64 13.99 -22.60
C ASP A 277 4.15 13.69 -22.82
N LYS A 278 3.68 13.79 -24.07
CA LYS A 278 2.29 13.45 -24.44
C LYS A 278 2.02 11.95 -24.27
N ARG A 279 3.00 11.10 -24.59
CA ARG A 279 2.90 9.64 -24.43
C ARG A 279 2.88 9.25 -22.95
N LEU A 280 3.75 9.86 -22.13
CA LEU A 280 3.79 9.66 -20.68
C LEU A 280 2.47 10.06 -20.02
N GLN A 281 1.94 11.24 -20.36
CA GLN A 281 0.65 11.70 -19.84
C GLN A 281 -0.49 10.73 -20.19
N ARG A 282 -0.52 10.23 -21.42
CA ARG A 282 -1.51 9.25 -21.86
C ARG A 282 -1.38 7.92 -21.12
N SER A 283 -0.15 7.45 -20.91
CA SER A 283 0.11 6.17 -20.22
C SER A 283 -0.16 6.24 -18.72
N LEU A 284 0.18 7.35 -18.05
CA LEU A 284 0.04 7.51 -16.60
C LEU A 284 -1.34 8.06 -16.19
N GLY A 285 -2.24 8.31 -17.15
CA GLY A 285 -3.59 8.81 -16.90
C GLY A 285 -3.65 10.16 -16.16
N THR A 286 -2.58 10.97 -16.27
CA THR A 286 -2.49 12.25 -15.56
C THR A 286 -3.17 13.33 -16.39
N GLU A 287 -4.38 13.72 -15.99
CA GLU A 287 -5.14 14.77 -16.68
C GLU A 287 -4.40 16.11 -16.69
N VAL A 288 -4.37 16.76 -17.86
CA VAL A 288 -3.74 18.07 -18.06
C VAL A 288 -4.59 19.13 -17.36
N LYS A 289 -4.08 19.72 -16.27
CA LYS A 289 -4.45 21.10 -15.94
C LYS A 289 -3.79 22.00 -16.98
N ILE A 290 -4.51 22.28 -18.05
CA ILE A 290 -4.10 23.32 -19.00
C ILE A 290 -4.25 24.65 -18.24
N SER A 291 -3.15 25.17 -17.72
CA SER A 291 -3.03 26.60 -17.46
C SER A 291 -3.03 27.28 -18.82
N VAL A 292 -4.18 27.82 -19.20
CA VAL A 292 -4.32 28.72 -20.34
C VAL A 292 -3.53 29.97 -19.98
N ASP A 293 -2.28 30.05 -20.44
CA ASP A 293 -1.50 31.28 -20.41
C ASP A 293 -2.01 32.14 -21.56
N ASN A 294 -2.78 33.16 -21.21
CA ASN A 294 -3.34 34.13 -22.14
C ASN A 294 -2.23 35.14 -22.48
N SER A 295 -1.31 34.76 -23.36
CA SER A 295 -0.38 35.73 -23.95
C SER A 295 -1.13 36.52 -25.02
N GLU A 296 -1.61 37.68 -24.61
CA GLU A 296 -2.20 38.70 -25.46
C GLU A 296 -1.24 39.07 -26.60
N ASN A 297 -1.74 38.87 -27.81
CA ASN A 297 -1.13 39.30 -29.06
C ASN A 297 -1.27 40.82 -29.16
N SER A 298 -0.20 41.56 -28.87
CA SER A 298 -0.09 42.99 -29.14
C SER A 298 0.40 43.19 -30.56
N ALA A 299 -0.54 43.37 -31.50
CA ALA A 299 -0.26 43.98 -32.79
C ALA A 299 -0.97 45.33 -32.82
N ALA A 300 -0.17 46.39 -32.75
CA ALA A 300 -0.58 47.77 -32.87
C ALA A 300 -0.91 48.07 -34.34
N GLU A 301 -2.11 48.59 -34.59
CA GLU A 301 -2.38 49.47 -35.74
C GLU A 301 -3.11 50.70 -35.20
N GLU A 302 -2.43 51.84 -35.30
CA GLU A 302 -3.01 53.18 -35.19
C GLU A 302 -3.71 53.52 -36.50
N GLU A 303 -4.99 53.92 -36.45
CA GLU A 303 -5.50 55.02 -37.28
C GLU A 303 -6.57 55.80 -36.50
N GLU A 304 -6.44 57.13 -36.56
CA GLU A 304 -7.29 58.13 -35.94
C GLU A 304 -8.71 58.15 -36.53
N LEU A 305 -9.72 58.53 -35.72
CA LEU A 305 -10.43 59.82 -35.83
C LEU A 305 -11.80 59.79 -35.11
N GLY A 306 -11.93 60.68 -34.12
CA GLY A 306 -13.10 61.55 -33.97
C GLY A 306 -14.35 61.02 -33.27
N GLY A 307 -14.75 61.70 -32.17
CA GLY A 307 -16.18 61.85 -31.86
C GLY A 307 -16.59 61.73 -30.39
N THR A 308 -16.43 62.82 -29.64
CA THR A 308 -17.44 63.41 -28.72
C THR A 308 -18.41 62.52 -27.93
N GLY A 309 -18.41 62.69 -26.60
CA GLY A 309 -19.64 62.97 -25.85
C GLY A 309 -20.10 61.91 -24.81
N PRO A 310 -20.24 62.28 -23.53
CA PRO A 310 -20.57 61.38 -22.42
C PRO A 310 -22.07 61.39 -22.07
N SER A 311 -22.60 60.33 -21.45
CA SER A 311 -23.56 60.42 -20.32
C SER A 311 -24.17 59.09 -19.85
N GLN A 312 -24.06 58.90 -18.53
CA GLN A 312 -25.12 58.55 -17.58
C GLN A 312 -25.82 57.17 -17.60
N ASN A 313 -25.62 56.50 -16.45
CA ASN A 313 -26.65 56.14 -15.45
C ASN A 313 -27.19 54.70 -15.32
N LEU A 314 -27.10 54.29 -14.04
CA LEU A 314 -28.10 53.60 -13.21
C LEU A 314 -28.24 52.07 -13.31
N SER A 315 -27.53 51.43 -12.39
CA SER A 315 -28.08 50.57 -11.34
C SER A 315 -29.56 50.16 -11.45
N ARG A 316 -29.82 48.85 -11.49
CA ARG A 316 -31.01 48.30 -10.87
C ARG A 316 -30.77 46.90 -10.31
N THR A 317 -30.47 46.90 -9.02
CA THR A 317 -30.78 45.83 -8.07
C THR A 317 -32.27 45.50 -8.15
N GLN A 318 -32.64 44.23 -8.25
CA GLN A 318 -33.94 43.76 -7.77
C GLN A 318 -33.81 42.45 -7.02
N SER A 319 -34.41 42.50 -5.84
CA SER A 319 -34.54 41.49 -4.80
C SER A 319 -35.94 40.89 -4.87
N ARG A 320 -36.05 39.63 -4.44
CA ARG A 320 -37.23 38.94 -3.90
C ARG A 320 -38.43 38.72 -4.83
N ARG A 321 -38.69 37.44 -5.09
CA ARG A 321 -39.74 36.69 -4.39
C ARG A 321 -39.35 35.23 -4.27
#